data_AF-A0A849HAA1-F1
#
_entry.id   AF-A0A849HAA1-F1
#
_cell.length_a   1.000
_cell.length_b   1.000
_cell.length_c   1.000
_cell.angle_alpha   90.00
_cell.angle_beta   90.00
_cell.angle_gamma   90.00
#
_symmetry.space_group_name_H-M   'P 1'
#
loop_
_entity.id
_entity.type
_entity.pdbx_description
1 polymer ?
#
loop_
_entity_poly.entity_id
_entity_poly.type
_entity_poly.pdbx_seq_one_letter_code
_entity_poly.pdbx_strand_id
1 'polypeptide(L)'
;MVCWLTRTNARGVVGAEDVSIRTGQELGGVGSTPGYRRLAVTVLGLLLAVPLSACGWVEGEREAARQEARAEIEAFLSGRIDAADRLAGSADRILSPLPVMTPGEEASLRRFLNASHVTRARQLGVQAEDEEALDSLVADGRLVELEDSTRYWIVRPGDSPAHLVPDLRTLLEMLGGRFQGRLAEMGLPPYRMEITSAYRTAERQARLRRTNANAAAGVSSHEFGTTVDLSYAAFAPPAEVPAEIIDGVPEELRPHIRRIADLAFESVSARKSRELGRIFSQVLAEAQNEGIALVIYERQQTVYHVTVGRAM
;
A
#
# COMPACT_ATOMS: atom_id res chain seq x y z
N MET A 1 12.34 -60.68 -17.25
CA MET A 1 11.72 -61.54 -18.27
C MET A 1 11.30 -60.63 -19.42
N VAL A 2 12.08 -60.68 -20.52
CA VAL A 2 11.75 -60.44 -21.95
C VAL A 2 10.87 -59.22 -22.30
N CYS A 3 11.15 -58.34 -23.27
CA CYS A 3 12.27 -57.96 -24.14
C CYS A 3 11.72 -56.79 -25.00
N TRP A 4 12.55 -55.77 -25.25
CA TRP A 4 12.81 -55.12 -26.56
C TRP A 4 11.65 -54.76 -27.52
N LEU A 5 11.63 -53.53 -28.05
CA LEU A 5 12.38 -53.11 -29.25
C LEU A 5 12.00 -51.69 -29.73
N THR A 6 13.05 -51.00 -30.16
CA THR A 6 13.20 -49.80 -30.98
C THR A 6 12.29 -49.66 -32.22
N ARG A 7 12.03 -48.41 -32.66
CA ARG A 7 12.36 -47.84 -34.00
C ARG A 7 11.67 -46.47 -34.21
N THR A 8 12.43 -45.38 -34.34
CA THR A 8 12.83 -44.65 -35.57
C THR A 8 11.73 -43.92 -36.37
N ASN A 9 11.86 -42.59 -36.37
CA ASN A 9 11.90 -41.67 -37.53
C ASN A 9 10.61 -41.38 -38.34
N ALA A 10 10.17 -40.12 -38.35
CA ALA A 10 10.10 -39.26 -39.55
C ALA A 10 9.10 -38.08 -39.40
N ARG A 11 9.60 -36.91 -39.80
CA ARG A 11 8.97 -35.66 -40.28
C ARG A 11 7.42 -35.60 -40.37
N GLY A 12 6.88 -34.50 -39.84
CA GLY A 12 5.57 -33.95 -40.20
C GLY A 12 5.44 -32.50 -39.74
N VAL A 13 5.55 -31.57 -40.68
CA VAL A 13 5.15 -30.15 -40.56
C VAL A 13 3.60 -30.08 -40.58
N VAL A 14 3.03 -28.93 -40.17
CA VAL A 14 1.61 -28.50 -40.18
C VAL A 14 0.94 -28.71 -38.81
N GLY A 15 0.30 -27.74 -38.16
CA GLY A 15 -0.03 -26.36 -38.54
C GLY A 15 -0.39 -25.56 -37.28
N ALA A 16 -0.31 -24.24 -37.43
CA ALA A 16 -0.81 -23.29 -36.45
C ALA A 16 -2.34 -23.39 -36.36
N GLU A 17 -2.86 -23.63 -35.17
CA GLU A 17 -4.25 -23.34 -34.86
C GLU A 17 -4.34 -22.03 -34.09
N ASP A 18 -4.84 -21.08 -34.85
CA ASP A 18 -5.28 -19.73 -34.53
C ASP A 18 -6.54 -19.81 -33.66
N VAL A 19 -6.42 -19.61 -32.35
CA VAL A 19 -7.60 -19.38 -31.48
C VAL A 19 -7.83 -17.87 -31.42
N SER A 20 -8.48 -17.40 -32.47
CA SER A 20 -9.15 -16.10 -32.53
C SER A 20 -10.34 -16.12 -31.58
N ILE A 21 -10.23 -15.43 -30.44
CA ILE A 21 -11.40 -15.01 -29.66
C ILE A 21 -11.66 -13.54 -30.01
N ARG A 22 -12.55 -13.36 -30.98
CA ARG A 22 -13.32 -12.11 -31.14
C ARG A 22 -14.22 -11.95 -29.93
N THR A 23 -13.99 -10.92 -29.13
CA THR A 23 -15.05 -10.23 -28.39
C THR A 23 -14.80 -8.74 -28.50
N GLY A 24 -15.28 -8.16 -29.59
CA GLY A 24 -15.66 -6.76 -29.61
C GLY A 24 -16.99 -6.64 -28.89
N GLN A 25 -17.01 -5.96 -27.75
CA GLN A 25 -18.17 -5.20 -27.34
C GLN A 25 -17.69 -4.01 -26.54
N GLU A 26 -17.74 -2.85 -27.20
CA GLU A 26 -17.61 -1.53 -26.59
C GLU A 26 -18.56 -1.43 -25.39
N LEU A 27 -18.00 -1.09 -24.23
CA LEU A 27 -18.77 -0.48 -23.15
C LEU A 27 -18.05 0.81 -22.79
N GLY A 28 -18.74 1.90 -23.11
CA GLY A 28 -18.29 3.27 -22.98
C GLY A 28 -17.93 3.68 -21.56
N GLY A 29 -17.32 4.86 -21.50
CA GLY A 29 -16.82 5.49 -20.29
C GLY A 29 -17.81 5.48 -19.13
N VAL A 30 -17.32 5.02 -18.00
CA VAL A 30 -17.90 5.20 -16.67
C VAL A 30 -16.94 6.18 -15.99
N GLY A 31 -17.24 7.48 -15.88
CA GLY A 31 -18.43 8.01 -15.25
C GLY A 31 -18.22 7.96 -13.74
N SER A 32 -17.66 9.04 -13.18
CA SER A 32 -17.65 9.42 -11.76
C SER A 32 -18.50 8.51 -10.85
N THR A 33 -17.87 7.74 -9.96
CA THR A 33 -18.52 6.77 -9.05
C THR A 33 -19.55 7.44 -8.12
N PRO A 34 -20.88 7.22 -8.31
CA PRO A 34 -21.93 7.80 -7.47
C PRO A 34 -22.22 7.00 -6.19
N GLY A 35 -21.65 5.80 -6.06
CA GLY A 35 -22.03 4.83 -5.01
C GLY A 35 -21.59 5.24 -3.61
N TYR A 36 -20.38 5.81 -3.48
CA TYR A 36 -19.82 6.22 -2.21
C TYR A 36 -20.56 7.44 -1.61
N ARG A 37 -20.82 8.43 -2.46
CA ARG A 37 -21.48 9.70 -2.12
C ARG A 37 -22.89 9.49 -1.56
N ARG A 38 -23.65 8.55 -2.14
CA ARG A 38 -24.99 8.18 -1.63
C ARG A 38 -24.91 7.54 -0.24
N LEU A 39 -23.91 6.71 0.01
CA LEU A 39 -23.76 5.99 1.28
C LEU A 39 -23.32 6.91 2.42
N ALA A 40 -22.36 7.82 2.16
CA ALA A 40 -21.88 8.78 3.15
C ALA A 40 -22.95 9.80 3.56
N VAL A 41 -23.71 10.35 2.61
CA VAL A 41 -24.78 11.33 2.88
C VAL A 41 -25.95 10.68 3.64
N THR A 42 -26.30 9.44 3.32
CA THR A 42 -27.43 8.74 3.97
C THR A 42 -27.13 8.40 5.43
N VAL A 43 -25.90 7.98 5.76
CA VAL A 43 -25.51 7.62 7.13
C VAL A 43 -25.45 8.85 8.05
N LEU A 44 -25.02 10.00 7.53
CA LEU A 44 -24.94 11.25 8.29
C LEU A 44 -26.32 11.87 8.55
N GLY A 45 -27.23 11.78 7.58
CA GLY A 45 -28.61 12.24 7.72
C GLY A 45 -29.43 11.44 8.75
N LEU A 46 -29.03 10.20 9.04
CA LEU A 46 -29.64 9.32 10.05
C LEU A 46 -29.20 9.64 11.48
N LEU A 47 -27.98 10.15 11.69
CA LEU A 47 -27.45 10.49 13.02
C LEU A 47 -28.09 11.76 13.64
N LEU A 48 -28.76 12.59 12.84
CA LEU A 48 -29.42 13.83 13.27
C LEU A 48 -30.92 13.68 13.55
N ALA A 49 -31.47 12.46 13.53
CA ALA A 49 -32.89 12.22 13.80
C ALA A 49 -33.16 12.08 15.31
N VAL A 50 -33.59 13.15 15.98
CA VAL A 50 -34.16 13.09 17.33
C VAL A 50 -35.67 13.41 17.24
N PRO A 51 -36.58 12.49 17.59
CA PRO A 51 -37.99 12.84 17.74
C PRO A 51 -38.26 13.26 19.19
N LEU A 52 -39.15 14.25 19.39
CA LEU A 52 -40.32 14.18 20.31
C LEU A 52 -41.01 15.55 20.46
N SER A 53 -42.33 15.46 20.62
CA SER A 53 -43.39 16.47 20.51
C SER A 53 -43.55 17.43 21.71
N ALA A 54 -43.87 18.73 21.51
CA ALA A 54 -44.99 19.49 22.12
C ALA A 54 -45.01 21.05 21.84
N CYS A 55 -46.18 21.55 21.42
CA CYS A 55 -46.72 22.93 21.37
C CYS A 55 -46.12 24.01 20.41
N GLY A 56 -46.61 24.04 19.17
CA GLY A 56 -47.43 25.11 18.54
C GLY A 56 -46.89 26.55 18.53
N TRP A 57 -46.47 27.05 17.37
CA TRP A 57 -45.89 28.37 17.05
C TRP A 57 -44.42 28.57 17.45
N VAL A 58 -44.09 28.59 18.74
CA VAL A 58 -42.67 28.65 19.18
C VAL A 58 -41.90 27.41 18.70
N GLU A 59 -42.61 26.28 18.57
CA GLU A 59 -42.08 25.04 18.01
C GLU A 59 -41.85 25.13 16.50
N GLY A 60 -42.65 25.90 15.77
CA GLY A 60 -42.46 26.13 14.33
C GLY A 60 -41.23 26.98 14.02
N GLU A 61 -41.00 28.04 14.81
CA GLU A 61 -39.78 28.85 14.70
C GLU A 61 -38.54 28.06 15.15
N ARG A 62 -38.63 27.26 16.21
CA ARG A 62 -37.56 26.36 16.65
C ARG A 62 -37.26 25.27 15.63
N GLU A 63 -38.28 24.71 14.98
CA GLU A 63 -38.13 23.69 13.95
C GLU A 63 -37.54 24.27 12.67
N ALA A 64 -37.97 25.48 12.26
CA ALA A 64 -37.36 26.21 11.15
C ALA A 64 -35.88 26.51 11.42
N ALA A 65 -35.55 27.02 12.61
CA ALA A 65 -34.17 27.28 13.01
C ALA A 65 -33.32 25.99 13.06
N ARG A 66 -33.90 24.86 13.48
CA ARG A 66 -33.21 23.55 13.44
C ARG A 66 -33.00 23.06 12.01
N GLN A 67 -33.96 23.25 11.12
CA GLN A 67 -33.84 22.88 9.71
C GLN A 67 -32.78 23.73 9.00
N GLU A 68 -32.73 25.02 9.28
CA GLU A 68 -31.70 25.94 8.78
C GLU A 68 -30.32 25.52 9.30
N ALA A 69 -30.16 25.31 10.61
CA ALA A 69 -28.90 24.83 11.18
C ALA A 69 -28.47 23.46 10.60
N ARG A 70 -29.43 22.54 10.37
CA ARG A 70 -29.16 21.25 9.72
C ARG A 70 -28.68 21.44 8.29
N ALA A 71 -29.32 22.31 7.52
CA ALA A 71 -28.95 22.60 6.14
C ALA A 71 -27.55 23.24 6.05
N GLU A 72 -27.21 24.13 6.98
CA GLU A 72 -25.87 24.71 7.09
C GLU A 72 -24.81 23.66 7.39
N ILE A 73 -25.06 22.76 8.35
CA ILE A 73 -24.17 21.65 8.69
C ILE A 73 -24.01 20.71 7.48
N GLU A 74 -25.10 20.37 6.80
CA GLU A 74 -25.07 19.52 5.61
C GLU A 74 -24.27 20.14 4.47
N ALA A 75 -24.50 21.44 4.19
CA ALA A 75 -23.75 22.17 3.18
C ALA A 75 -22.25 22.26 3.53
N PHE A 76 -21.92 22.49 4.79
CA PHE A 76 -20.55 22.53 5.27
C PHE A 76 -19.84 21.18 5.07
N LEU A 77 -20.48 20.08 5.48
CA LEU A 77 -19.93 18.73 5.35
C LEU A 77 -19.83 18.29 3.89
N SER A 78 -20.83 18.61 3.05
CA SER A 78 -20.74 18.39 1.61
C SER A 78 -19.53 19.12 1.02
N GLY A 79 -19.27 20.36 1.45
CA GLY A 79 -18.11 21.12 1.00
C GLY A 79 -16.77 20.45 1.33
N ARG A 80 -16.67 19.76 2.47
CA ARG A 80 -15.46 18.98 2.84
C ARG A 80 -15.31 17.72 1.99
N ILE A 81 -16.40 17.01 1.70
CA ILE A 81 -16.40 15.86 0.80
C ILE A 81 -15.96 16.29 -0.60
N ASP A 82 -16.54 17.40 -1.11
CA ASP A 82 -16.18 17.92 -2.42
C ASP A 82 -14.70 18.37 -2.47
N ALA A 83 -14.12 18.84 -1.36
CA ALA A 83 -12.69 19.14 -1.27
C ALA A 83 -11.83 17.87 -1.39
N ALA A 84 -12.20 16.79 -0.72
CA ALA A 84 -11.51 15.51 -0.84
C ALA A 84 -11.56 14.98 -2.28
N ASP A 85 -12.73 15.03 -2.92
CA ASP A 85 -12.92 14.61 -4.31
C ASP A 85 -12.09 15.47 -5.28
N ARG A 86 -12.03 16.79 -5.08
CA ARG A 86 -11.21 17.68 -5.90
C ARG A 86 -9.72 17.35 -5.80
N LEU A 87 -9.21 17.14 -4.59
CA LEU A 87 -7.79 16.84 -4.37
C LEU A 87 -7.41 15.47 -4.93
N ALA A 88 -8.24 14.44 -4.67
CA ALA A 88 -8.06 13.12 -5.25
C ALA A 88 -8.15 13.15 -6.80
N GLY A 89 -9.12 13.88 -7.35
CA GLY A 89 -9.27 14.07 -8.79
C GLY A 89 -8.12 14.87 -9.43
N SER A 90 -7.46 15.76 -8.68
CA SER A 90 -6.22 16.40 -9.13
C SER A 90 -5.08 15.39 -9.22
N ALA A 91 -4.89 14.58 -8.18
CA ALA A 91 -3.87 13.54 -8.17
C ALA A 91 -4.06 12.53 -9.32
N ASP A 92 -5.29 12.08 -9.55
CA ASP A 92 -5.62 11.16 -10.66
C ASP A 92 -5.28 11.76 -12.04
N ARG A 93 -5.56 13.06 -12.24
CA ARG A 93 -5.20 13.77 -13.49
C ARG A 93 -3.69 13.92 -13.68
N ILE A 94 -2.95 14.17 -12.59
CA ILE A 94 -1.48 14.27 -12.64
C ILE A 94 -0.87 12.90 -12.94
N LEU A 95 -1.38 11.82 -12.33
CA LEU A 95 -0.87 10.46 -12.51
C LEU A 95 -1.24 9.85 -13.87
N SER A 96 -2.41 10.17 -14.42
CA SER A 96 -2.91 9.57 -15.67
C SER A 96 -2.00 9.66 -16.90
N PRO A 97 -1.32 10.78 -17.19
CA PRO A 97 -0.39 10.85 -18.32
C PRO A 97 0.97 10.22 -18.03
N LEU A 98 1.27 9.83 -16.79
CA LEU A 98 2.60 9.34 -16.43
C LEU A 98 2.84 7.93 -16.98
N PRO A 99 4.05 7.64 -17.47
CA PRO A 99 4.40 6.29 -17.88
C PRO A 99 4.41 5.35 -16.67
N VAL A 100 4.23 4.05 -16.93
CA VAL A 100 4.51 2.98 -15.97
C VAL A 100 5.95 2.48 -16.16
N MET A 101 6.44 1.61 -15.27
CA MET A 101 7.78 1.03 -15.45
C MET A 101 7.93 0.32 -16.80
N THR A 102 9.08 0.55 -17.43
CA THR A 102 9.53 -0.18 -18.60
C THR A 102 10.15 -1.52 -18.20
N PRO A 103 10.24 -2.50 -19.11
CA PRO A 103 10.93 -3.77 -18.83
C PRO A 103 12.40 -3.59 -18.40
N GLY A 104 13.09 -2.57 -18.92
CA GLY A 104 14.47 -2.26 -18.52
C GLY A 104 14.58 -1.76 -17.09
N GLU A 105 13.64 -0.92 -16.65
CA GLU A 105 13.55 -0.48 -15.25
C GLU A 105 13.21 -1.65 -14.32
N GLU A 106 12.25 -2.50 -14.69
CA GLU A 106 11.96 -3.73 -13.94
C GLU A 106 13.20 -4.61 -13.81
N ALA A 107 13.94 -4.80 -14.90
CA ALA A 107 15.15 -5.63 -14.93
C ALA A 107 16.26 -5.05 -14.04
N SER A 108 16.39 -3.72 -13.98
CA SER A 108 17.38 -3.04 -13.11
C SER A 108 17.14 -3.31 -11.61
N LEU A 109 15.87 -3.41 -11.20
CA LEU A 109 15.45 -3.77 -9.84
C LEU A 109 15.39 -5.28 -9.62
N ARG A 110 15.84 -6.10 -10.58
CA ARG A 110 16.03 -7.56 -10.42
C ARG A 110 17.48 -7.97 -10.55
N ARG A 111 18.40 -7.00 -10.46
CA ARG A 111 19.84 -7.26 -10.60
C ARG A 111 20.38 -8.17 -9.50
N PHE A 112 19.85 -8.06 -8.28
CA PHE A 112 20.28 -8.88 -7.15
C PHE A 112 19.47 -10.18 -7.08
N LEU A 113 20.19 -11.29 -6.91
CA LEU A 113 19.57 -12.58 -6.68
C LEU A 113 19.20 -12.74 -5.20
N ASN A 114 18.22 -13.58 -4.90
CA ASN A 114 17.81 -13.90 -3.53
C ASN A 114 19.00 -14.27 -2.61
N ALA A 115 19.99 -15.02 -3.13
CA ALA A 115 21.20 -15.36 -2.38
C ALA A 115 22.01 -14.13 -1.90
N SER A 116 22.00 -13.03 -2.66
CA SER A 116 22.65 -11.78 -2.26
C SER A 116 21.92 -11.11 -1.10
N HIS A 117 20.58 -11.14 -1.11
CA HIS A 117 19.76 -10.63 -0.01
C HIS A 117 20.00 -11.43 1.28
N VAL A 118 19.94 -12.76 1.22
CA VAL A 118 20.22 -13.61 2.39
C VAL A 118 21.63 -13.39 2.93
N THR A 119 22.62 -13.28 2.05
CA THR A 119 24.01 -13.01 2.46
C THR A 119 24.14 -11.67 3.17
N ARG A 120 23.55 -10.62 2.61
CA ARG A 120 23.58 -9.28 3.20
C ARG A 120 22.79 -9.21 4.51
N ALA A 121 21.63 -9.85 4.56
CA ALA A 121 20.78 -9.93 5.74
C ALA A 121 21.51 -10.58 6.92
N ARG A 122 22.22 -11.70 6.68
CA ARG A 122 23.08 -12.35 7.68
C ARG A 122 24.23 -11.48 8.17
N GLN A 123 24.79 -10.64 7.30
CA GLN A 123 25.93 -9.78 7.65
C GLN A 123 25.55 -8.63 8.57
N LEU A 124 24.37 -8.04 8.37
CA LEU A 124 23.95 -6.82 9.08
C LEU A 124 22.89 -7.08 10.15
N GLY A 125 22.27 -8.25 10.13
CA GLY A 125 21.09 -8.55 10.92
C GLY A 125 21.33 -9.48 12.09
N VAL A 126 20.21 -9.87 12.70
CA VAL A 126 20.15 -10.74 13.87
C VAL A 126 19.01 -11.73 13.70
N GLN A 127 19.24 -12.97 14.12
CA GLN A 127 18.25 -14.05 13.98
C GLN A 127 17.85 -14.56 15.36
N ALA A 128 16.55 -14.68 15.57
CA ALA A 128 15.94 -15.39 16.70
C ALA A 128 15.31 -16.69 16.20
N GLU A 129 15.48 -17.74 16.98
CA GLU A 129 14.85 -19.04 16.70
C GLU A 129 13.34 -18.97 16.93
N ASP A 130 12.94 -18.39 18.05
CA ASP A 130 11.57 -18.33 18.57
C ASP A 130 11.24 -16.92 19.11
N GLU A 131 10.05 -16.78 19.72
CA GLU A 131 9.56 -15.51 20.27
C GLU A 131 10.33 -15.09 21.54
N GLU A 132 10.81 -16.02 22.37
CA GLU A 132 11.59 -15.68 23.58
C GLU A 132 12.97 -15.08 23.22
N ALA A 133 13.62 -15.66 22.21
CA ALA A 133 14.85 -15.11 21.66
C ALA A 133 14.60 -13.75 20.96
N LEU A 134 13.42 -13.56 20.35
CA LEU A 134 13.03 -12.27 19.77
C LEU A 134 12.88 -11.21 20.87
N ASP A 135 12.14 -11.49 21.94
CA ASP A 135 11.96 -10.58 23.06
C ASP A 135 13.30 -10.16 23.68
N SER A 136 14.25 -11.09 23.77
CA SER A 136 15.61 -10.81 24.23
C SER A 136 16.35 -9.83 23.32
N LEU A 137 16.25 -10.00 21.99
CA LEU A 137 16.86 -9.07 21.03
C LEU A 137 16.21 -7.68 21.05
N VAL A 138 14.91 -7.61 21.34
CA VAL A 138 14.19 -6.34 21.52
C VAL A 138 14.62 -5.65 22.81
N ALA A 139 14.72 -6.38 23.92
CA ALA A 139 15.22 -5.86 25.19
C ALA A 139 16.65 -5.32 25.09
N ASP A 140 17.49 -5.97 24.28
CA ASP A 140 18.86 -5.54 23.99
C ASP A 140 18.95 -4.37 22.98
N GLY A 141 17.83 -3.92 22.41
CA GLY A 141 17.76 -2.86 21.40
C GLY A 141 18.35 -3.24 20.04
N ARG A 142 18.60 -4.53 19.80
CA ARG A 142 19.11 -5.05 18.52
C ARG A 142 18.01 -5.17 17.47
N LEU A 143 16.79 -5.41 17.94
CA LEU A 143 15.56 -5.25 17.16
C LEU A 143 14.69 -4.18 17.83
N VAL A 144 13.95 -3.45 17.02
CA VAL A 144 12.95 -2.48 17.46
C VAL A 144 11.61 -2.85 16.85
N GLU A 145 10.54 -2.61 17.60
CA GLU A 145 9.19 -2.68 17.08
C GLU A 145 8.96 -1.49 16.12
N LEU A 146 8.44 -1.78 14.94
CA LEU A 146 8.08 -0.77 13.96
C LEU A 146 6.69 -0.22 14.26
N GLU A 147 6.56 1.09 14.17
CA GLU A 147 5.28 1.77 14.33
C GLU A 147 4.30 1.37 13.21
N ASP A 148 3.07 1.01 13.59
CA ASP A 148 2.01 0.59 12.65
C ASP A 148 1.71 1.64 11.57
N SER A 149 1.85 2.92 11.91
CA SER A 149 1.58 4.02 10.99
C SER A 149 2.43 5.23 11.35
N THR A 150 3.16 5.73 10.36
CA THR A 150 3.92 6.98 10.46
C THR A 150 3.55 7.92 9.32
N ARG A 151 4.24 9.05 9.24
CA ARG A 151 4.14 9.95 8.09
C ARG A 151 4.60 9.30 6.78
N TYR A 152 5.39 8.21 6.80
CA TYR A 152 6.02 7.62 5.62
C TYR A 152 5.49 6.23 5.23
N TRP A 153 5.01 5.46 6.20
CA TRP A 153 4.50 4.11 5.95
C TRP A 153 3.25 3.80 6.76
N ILE A 154 2.56 2.74 6.33
CA ILE A 154 1.68 1.92 7.17
C ILE A 154 2.17 0.48 7.16
N VAL A 155 1.94 -0.24 8.25
CA VAL A 155 2.11 -1.69 8.33
C VAL A 155 0.75 -2.32 8.08
N ARG A 156 0.66 -3.21 7.09
CA ARG A 156 -0.57 -3.96 6.82
C ARG A 156 -0.85 -4.87 8.03
N PRO A 157 -2.08 -4.86 8.58
CA PRO A 157 -2.45 -5.80 9.63
C PRO A 157 -2.18 -7.24 9.19
N GLY A 158 -1.49 -8.00 10.03
CA GLY A 158 -1.14 -9.39 9.76
C GLY A 158 -0.54 -10.05 10.98
N ASP A 159 -0.24 -11.34 10.87
CA ASP A 159 0.15 -12.15 12.02
C ASP A 159 1.55 -11.82 12.57
N SER A 160 2.33 -10.94 11.93
CA SER A 160 3.77 -10.74 12.20
C SER A 160 4.00 -9.38 12.83
N PRO A 161 4.44 -9.29 14.10
CA PRO A 161 4.89 -8.02 14.64
C PRO A 161 6.08 -7.55 13.81
N ALA A 162 6.03 -6.30 13.38
CA ALA A 162 7.03 -5.74 12.48
C ALA A 162 8.28 -5.34 13.26
N HIS A 163 9.03 -6.33 13.77
CA HIS A 163 10.35 -6.07 14.32
C HIS A 163 11.36 -5.87 13.20
N LEU A 164 12.40 -5.07 13.44
CA LEU A 164 13.50 -4.86 12.50
C LEU A 164 14.72 -4.28 13.20
N VAL A 165 15.88 -4.32 12.55
CA VAL A 165 17.08 -3.63 13.05
C VAL A 165 16.94 -2.11 12.88
N PRO A 166 17.54 -1.29 13.76
CA PRO A 166 17.47 0.18 13.66
C PRO A 166 17.85 0.74 12.29
N ASP A 167 18.85 0.15 11.61
CA ASP A 167 19.28 0.58 10.28
C ASP A 167 18.17 0.46 9.23
N LEU A 168 17.30 -0.54 9.35
CA LEU A 168 16.17 -0.71 8.44
C LEU A 168 15.09 0.34 8.68
N ARG A 169 14.87 0.76 9.93
CA ARG A 169 13.97 1.89 10.24
C ARG A 169 14.49 3.17 9.60
N THR A 170 15.78 3.44 9.73
CA THR A 170 16.46 4.58 9.10
C THR A 170 16.31 4.54 7.57
N LEU A 171 16.52 3.36 6.97
CA LEU A 171 16.32 3.18 5.53
C LEU A 171 14.86 3.47 5.12
N LEU A 172 13.86 2.99 5.87
CA LEU A 172 12.45 3.26 5.60
C LEU A 172 12.12 4.77 5.68
N GLU A 173 12.65 5.47 6.68
CA GLU A 173 12.50 6.93 6.79
C GLU A 173 13.10 7.66 5.58
N MET A 174 14.31 7.24 5.15
CA MET A 174 14.97 7.81 3.97
C MET A 174 14.18 7.55 2.67
N LEU A 175 13.74 6.31 2.45
CA LEU A 175 12.97 5.92 1.26
C LEU A 175 11.63 6.67 1.22
N GLY A 176 10.93 6.73 2.36
CA GLY A 176 9.67 7.46 2.49
C GLY A 176 9.82 8.96 2.25
N GLY A 177 10.86 9.57 2.82
CA GLY A 177 11.18 10.98 2.60
C GLY A 177 11.48 11.31 1.14
N ARG A 178 12.32 10.49 0.48
CA ARG A 178 12.61 10.64 -0.96
C ARG A 178 11.37 10.46 -1.82
N PHE A 179 10.55 9.45 -1.52
CA PHE A 179 9.30 9.20 -2.23
C PHE A 179 8.34 10.39 -2.13
N GLN A 180 8.07 10.88 -0.92
CA GLN A 180 7.22 12.06 -0.74
C GLN A 180 7.81 13.32 -1.37
N GLY A 181 9.14 13.46 -1.39
CA GLY A 181 9.81 14.53 -2.12
C GLY A 181 9.48 14.52 -3.62
N ARG A 182 9.58 13.35 -4.27
CA ARG A 182 9.20 13.19 -5.69
C ARG A 182 7.72 13.47 -5.94
N LEU A 183 6.84 13.05 -5.04
CA LEU A 183 5.42 13.34 -5.13
C LEU A 183 5.15 14.85 -5.03
N ALA A 184 5.81 15.53 -4.09
CA ALA A 184 5.65 16.97 -3.89
C ALA A 184 6.12 17.79 -5.10
N GLU A 185 7.22 17.40 -5.75
CA GLU A 185 7.70 18.01 -7.00
C GLU A 185 6.64 17.97 -8.13
N MET A 186 5.77 16.97 -8.10
CA MET A 186 4.67 16.79 -9.07
C MET A 186 3.34 17.40 -8.60
N GLY A 187 3.27 17.97 -7.39
CA GLY A 187 2.01 18.44 -6.80
C GLY A 187 1.08 17.30 -6.38
N LEU A 188 1.61 16.11 -6.12
CA LEU A 188 0.83 14.96 -5.65
C LEU A 188 0.70 14.94 -4.11
N PRO A 189 -0.39 14.38 -3.57
CA PRO A 189 -0.50 14.10 -2.14
C PRO A 189 0.65 13.22 -1.64
N PRO A 190 1.08 13.36 -0.38
CA PRO A 190 2.18 12.58 0.19
C PRO A 190 1.73 11.14 0.52
N TYR A 191 1.51 10.34 -0.53
CA TYR A 191 1.26 8.91 -0.40
C TYR A 191 2.36 8.22 0.40
N ARG A 192 1.98 7.14 1.08
CA ARG A 192 2.84 6.41 2.00
C ARG A 192 3.10 4.99 1.49
N MET A 193 4.25 4.45 1.85
CA MET A 193 4.60 3.07 1.55
C MET A 193 3.71 2.13 2.37
N GLU A 194 3.37 0.98 1.82
CA GLU A 194 2.65 -0.06 2.54
C GLU A 194 3.58 -1.25 2.80
N ILE A 195 3.89 -1.51 4.07
CA ILE A 195 4.72 -2.63 4.49
C ILE A 195 3.81 -3.84 4.67
N THR A 196 4.06 -4.88 3.89
CA THR A 196 3.26 -6.11 3.91
C THR A 196 3.90 -7.22 4.72
N SER A 197 5.21 -7.16 4.93
CA SER A 197 5.95 -8.15 5.70
C SER A 197 7.31 -7.61 6.13
N ALA A 198 7.77 -8.02 7.32
CA ALA A 198 9.06 -7.64 7.90
C ALA A 198 9.71 -8.86 8.56
N TYR A 199 10.14 -8.78 9.82
CA TYR A 199 10.82 -9.88 10.52
C TYR A 199 9.96 -11.14 10.71
N ARG A 200 10.63 -12.29 10.67
CA ARG A 200 10.05 -13.60 11.00
C ARG A 200 11.07 -14.41 11.78
N THR A 201 10.66 -15.02 12.90
CA THR A 201 11.49 -16.01 13.60
C THR A 201 11.72 -17.25 12.73
N ALA A 202 12.79 -18.01 13.01
CA ALA A 202 13.11 -19.23 12.26
C ALA A 202 11.96 -20.27 12.37
N GLU A 203 11.38 -20.42 13.56
CA GLU A 203 10.23 -21.29 13.81
C GLU A 203 9.01 -20.88 12.97
N ARG A 204 8.69 -19.57 12.96
CA ARG A 204 7.60 -19.02 12.16
C ARG A 204 7.83 -19.24 10.67
N GLN A 205 9.04 -19.03 10.19
CA GLN A 205 9.40 -19.29 8.80
C GLN A 205 9.26 -20.79 8.46
N ALA A 206 9.62 -21.68 9.39
CA ALA A 206 9.40 -23.13 9.23
C ALA A 206 7.92 -23.51 9.16
N ARG A 207 7.07 -22.87 9.97
CA ARG A 207 5.61 -23.04 9.91
C ARG A 207 5.05 -22.54 8.57
N LEU A 208 5.48 -21.37 8.10
CA LEU A 208 5.04 -20.79 6.84
C LEU A 208 5.38 -21.68 5.62
N ARG A 209 6.56 -22.31 5.62
CA ARG A 209 6.96 -23.26 4.56
C ARG A 209 5.99 -24.43 4.38
N ARG A 210 5.25 -24.81 5.43
CA ARG A 210 4.30 -25.94 5.36
C ARG A 210 3.02 -25.57 4.61
N THR A 211 2.65 -24.30 4.57
CA THR A 211 1.35 -23.85 4.04
C THR A 211 1.48 -22.94 2.82
N ASN A 212 2.64 -22.32 2.59
CA ASN A 212 2.85 -21.38 1.50
C ASN A 212 3.91 -21.90 0.51
N ALA A 213 3.47 -22.26 -0.69
CA ALA A 213 4.35 -22.72 -1.78
C ALA A 213 5.38 -21.66 -2.23
N ASN A 214 5.13 -20.38 -1.95
CA ASN A 214 6.03 -19.28 -2.28
C ASN A 214 7.02 -18.96 -1.13
N ALA A 215 6.97 -19.68 -0.01
CA ALA A 215 7.94 -19.52 1.05
C ALA A 215 9.32 -20.01 0.60
N ALA A 216 10.37 -19.32 1.02
CA ALA A 216 11.74 -19.74 0.73
C ALA A 216 11.96 -21.18 1.21
N ALA A 217 12.45 -22.06 0.32
CA ALA A 217 12.72 -23.46 0.64
C ALA A 217 13.83 -23.64 1.69
N GLY A 218 14.68 -22.61 1.86
CA GLY A 218 15.74 -22.56 2.87
C GLY A 218 15.59 -21.35 3.79
N VAL A 219 16.74 -20.76 4.15
CA VAL A 219 16.80 -19.55 4.98
C VAL A 219 16.29 -18.35 4.20
N SER A 220 15.36 -17.62 4.82
CA SER A 220 14.78 -16.37 4.32
C SER A 220 15.57 -15.17 4.83
N SER A 221 15.71 -14.13 4.01
CA SER A 221 16.29 -12.84 4.40
C SER A 221 15.46 -12.11 5.47
N HIS A 222 14.18 -12.44 5.62
CA HIS A 222 13.30 -11.92 6.68
C HIS A 222 13.66 -12.45 8.08
N GLU A 223 14.43 -13.53 8.16
CA GLU A 223 14.87 -14.10 9.45
C GLU A 223 15.93 -13.26 10.16
N PHE A 224 16.40 -12.16 9.55
CA PHE A 224 17.52 -11.36 10.08
C PHE A 224 17.15 -9.92 10.48
N GLY A 225 15.89 -9.52 10.31
CA GLY A 225 15.40 -8.19 10.73
C GLY A 225 15.86 -7.04 9.85
N THR A 226 16.57 -7.31 8.75
CA THR A 226 17.12 -6.31 7.82
C THR A 226 16.31 -6.18 6.54
N THR A 227 15.18 -6.88 6.43
CA THR A 227 14.44 -7.05 5.17
C THR A 227 12.95 -6.80 5.36
N VAL A 228 12.36 -6.06 4.43
CA VAL A 228 10.92 -5.80 4.34
C VAL A 228 10.38 -6.07 2.94
N ASP A 229 9.10 -6.40 2.88
CA ASP A 229 8.32 -6.43 1.64
C ASP A 229 7.38 -5.21 1.58
N LEU A 230 7.60 -4.35 0.59
CA LEU A 230 6.80 -3.14 0.34
C LEU A 230 5.84 -3.39 -0.81
N SER A 231 4.54 -3.11 -0.65
CA SER A 231 3.59 -3.25 -1.76
C SER A 231 3.91 -2.26 -2.88
N TYR A 232 3.68 -2.71 -4.12
CA TYR A 232 3.53 -1.82 -5.27
C TYR A 232 2.14 -1.88 -5.90
N ALA A 233 1.24 -2.68 -5.32
CA ALA A 233 -0.14 -2.79 -5.76
C ALA A 233 -1.02 -1.67 -5.16
N ALA A 234 -0.62 -1.11 -4.02
CA ALA A 234 -1.27 0.00 -3.36
C ALA A 234 -0.26 0.83 -2.57
N PHE A 235 -0.62 2.10 -2.33
CA PHE A 235 0.06 3.05 -1.48
C PHE A 235 -0.97 3.65 -0.54
N ALA A 236 -0.56 3.90 0.70
CA ALA A 236 -1.46 4.42 1.72
C ALA A 236 -1.73 5.92 1.54
N PRO A 237 -2.91 6.40 1.95
CA PRO A 237 -3.27 7.82 1.87
C PRO A 237 -2.34 8.66 2.76
N PRO A 238 -2.29 9.99 2.58
CA PRO A 238 -1.55 10.91 3.46
C PRO A 238 -1.82 10.64 4.95
N ALA A 239 -0.79 10.71 5.80
CA ALA A 239 -0.96 10.54 7.25
C ALA A 239 -1.79 11.66 7.88
N GLU A 240 -1.66 12.87 7.34
CA GLU A 240 -2.43 14.03 7.75
C GLU A 240 -3.46 14.36 6.67
N VAL A 241 -4.68 14.65 7.12
CA VAL A 241 -5.75 15.09 6.23
C VAL A 241 -5.45 16.54 5.84
N PRO A 242 -5.42 16.88 4.53
CA PRO A 242 -5.22 18.26 4.08
C PRO A 242 -6.13 19.26 4.78
N ALA A 243 -5.59 20.42 5.14
CA ALA A 243 -6.30 21.52 5.80
C ALA A 243 -7.59 21.92 5.08
N GLU A 244 -7.58 21.95 3.74
CA GLU A 244 -8.78 22.22 2.92
C GLU A 244 -9.95 21.26 3.21
N ILE A 245 -9.66 20.03 3.65
CA ILE A 245 -10.68 19.02 3.96
C ILE A 245 -11.08 19.08 5.45
N ILE A 246 -10.14 19.30 6.37
CA ILE A 246 -10.38 19.10 7.81
C ILE A 246 -10.57 20.40 8.61
N ASP A 247 -10.14 21.54 8.10
CA ASP A 247 -10.26 22.81 8.81
C ASP A 247 -11.72 23.20 9.03
N GLY A 248 -12.02 23.65 10.26
CA GLY A 248 -13.38 24.00 10.69
C GLY A 248 -14.29 22.79 10.95
N VAL A 249 -13.83 21.55 10.73
CA VAL A 249 -14.63 20.35 11.05
C VAL A 249 -14.66 20.13 12.57
N PRO A 250 -15.86 20.01 13.19
CA PRO A 250 -16.00 19.66 14.61
C PRO A 250 -15.29 18.35 14.94
N GLU A 251 -14.69 18.25 16.13
CA GLU A 251 -13.86 17.09 16.55
C GLU A 251 -14.62 15.76 16.42
N GLU A 252 -15.91 15.75 16.71
CA GLU A 252 -16.78 14.57 16.65
C GLU A 252 -16.96 14.03 15.22
N LEU A 253 -16.84 14.91 14.22
CA LEU A 253 -17.00 14.58 12.80
C LEU A 253 -15.67 14.32 12.10
N ARG A 254 -14.54 14.70 12.69
CA ARG A 254 -13.21 14.51 12.10
C ARG A 254 -12.88 13.06 11.73
N PRO A 255 -13.19 12.03 12.54
CA PRO A 255 -12.94 10.65 12.15
C PRO A 255 -13.71 10.23 10.88
N HIS A 256 -14.92 10.74 10.70
CA HIS A 256 -15.75 10.46 9.54
C HIS A 256 -15.21 11.15 8.28
N ILE A 257 -14.85 12.44 8.39
CA ILE A 257 -14.23 13.20 7.29
C ILE A 257 -12.86 12.62 6.92
N ARG A 258 -12.05 12.20 7.89
CA ARG A 258 -10.79 11.49 7.65
C ARG A 258 -11.03 10.22 6.84
N ARG A 259 -11.97 9.36 7.24
CA ARG A 259 -12.30 8.15 6.49
C ARG A 259 -12.73 8.45 5.06
N ILE A 260 -13.46 9.54 4.84
CA ILE A 260 -13.82 10.00 3.49
C ILE A 260 -12.60 10.38 2.67
N ALA A 261 -11.70 11.18 3.24
CA ALA A 261 -10.47 11.57 2.58
C ALA A 261 -9.58 10.37 2.26
N ASP A 262 -9.40 9.46 3.23
CA ASP A 262 -8.62 8.23 3.07
C ASP A 262 -9.14 7.40 1.90
N LEU A 263 -10.46 7.13 1.86
CA LEU A 263 -11.09 6.37 0.77
C LEU A 263 -10.93 7.04 -0.60
N ALA A 264 -11.00 8.37 -0.66
CA ALA A 264 -10.80 9.12 -1.89
C ALA A 264 -9.35 8.94 -2.42
N PHE A 265 -8.35 9.09 -1.54
CA PHE A 265 -6.95 8.92 -1.92
C PHE A 265 -6.57 7.46 -2.20
N GLU A 266 -7.08 6.51 -1.43
CA GLU A 266 -6.91 5.06 -1.63
C GLU A 266 -7.49 4.63 -2.98
N SER A 267 -8.66 5.14 -3.36
CA SER A 267 -9.27 4.87 -4.67
C SER A 267 -8.35 5.28 -5.82
N VAL A 268 -7.72 6.46 -5.72
CA VAL A 268 -6.73 6.91 -6.70
C VAL A 268 -5.50 6.01 -6.68
N SER A 269 -4.95 5.71 -5.50
CA SER A 269 -3.77 4.85 -5.40
C SER A 269 -4.01 3.46 -5.98
N ALA A 270 -5.19 2.86 -5.77
CA ALA A 270 -5.50 1.54 -6.28
C ALA A 270 -5.56 1.52 -7.82
N ARG A 271 -6.10 2.57 -8.44
CA ARG A 271 -6.17 2.70 -9.91
C ARG A 271 -4.84 3.11 -10.54
N LYS A 272 -4.02 3.85 -9.79
CA LYS A 272 -2.75 4.48 -10.25
C LYS A 272 -1.51 3.89 -9.60
N SER A 273 -1.62 2.66 -9.10
CA SER A 273 -0.53 1.99 -8.37
C SER A 273 0.70 1.74 -9.24
N ARG A 274 0.54 1.58 -10.56
CA ARG A 274 1.65 1.37 -11.48
C ARG A 274 2.45 2.65 -11.75
N GLU A 275 1.76 3.77 -11.84
CA GLU A 275 2.35 5.10 -12.02
C GLU A 275 3.06 5.55 -10.73
N LEU A 276 2.40 5.43 -9.58
CA LEU A 276 3.03 5.63 -8.27
C LEU A 276 4.20 4.66 -8.05
N GLY A 277 4.01 3.39 -8.43
CA GLY A 277 5.03 2.36 -8.39
C GLY A 277 6.27 2.71 -9.21
N ARG A 278 6.11 3.32 -10.40
CA ARG A 278 7.25 3.81 -11.18
C ARG A 278 8.02 4.90 -10.43
N ILE A 279 7.33 5.88 -9.86
CA ILE A 279 7.96 6.95 -9.08
C ILE A 279 8.76 6.35 -7.91
N PHE A 280 8.14 5.45 -7.15
CA PHE A 280 8.82 4.80 -6.03
C PHE A 280 9.98 3.91 -6.48
N SER A 281 9.85 3.24 -7.63
CA SER A 281 10.91 2.41 -8.22
C SER A 281 12.15 3.22 -8.58
N GLN A 282 12.00 4.48 -8.99
CA GLN A 282 13.15 5.37 -9.23
C GLN A 282 13.91 5.63 -7.92
N VAL A 283 13.19 5.90 -6.83
CA VAL A 283 13.79 6.06 -5.48
C VAL A 283 14.53 4.79 -5.06
N LEU A 284 13.92 3.62 -5.28
CA LEU A 284 14.54 2.33 -4.97
C LEU A 284 15.77 2.05 -5.83
N ALA A 285 15.75 2.40 -7.12
CA ALA A 285 16.89 2.24 -8.01
C ALA A 285 18.07 3.16 -7.61
N GLU A 286 17.78 4.41 -7.23
CA GLU A 286 18.77 5.35 -6.67
C GLU A 286 19.41 4.77 -5.39
N ALA A 287 18.57 4.35 -4.43
CA ALA A 287 19.02 3.72 -3.18
C ALA A 287 19.89 2.47 -3.44
N GLN A 288 19.52 1.69 -4.44
CA GLN A 288 20.29 0.52 -4.87
C GLN A 288 21.65 0.90 -5.47
N ASN A 289 21.70 1.93 -6.32
CA ASN A 289 22.93 2.41 -6.94
C ASN A 289 23.89 3.04 -5.90
N GLU A 290 23.35 3.67 -4.86
CA GLU A 290 24.10 4.19 -3.72
C GLU A 290 24.61 3.08 -2.78
N GLY A 291 24.13 1.84 -2.96
CA GLY A 291 24.48 0.70 -2.13
C GLY A 291 23.85 0.73 -0.73
N ILE A 292 22.83 1.58 -0.51
CA ILE A 292 22.11 1.66 0.78
C ILE A 292 20.98 0.64 0.89
N ALA A 293 20.51 0.09 -0.24
CA ALA A 293 19.52 -0.97 -0.28
C ALA A 293 19.85 -2.01 -1.36
N LEU A 294 19.43 -3.25 -1.15
CA LEU A 294 19.28 -4.26 -2.19
C LEU A 294 17.79 -4.39 -2.46
N VAL A 295 17.38 -4.43 -3.73
CA VAL A 295 15.97 -4.48 -4.12
C VAL A 295 15.73 -5.62 -5.09
N ILE A 296 14.65 -6.36 -4.88
CA ILE A 296 14.06 -7.27 -5.85
C ILE A 296 12.63 -6.83 -6.14
N TYR A 297 12.33 -6.54 -7.40
CA TYR A 297 10.96 -6.34 -7.86
C TYR A 297 10.28 -7.70 -8.14
N GLU A 298 9.49 -8.19 -7.17
CA GLU A 298 8.86 -9.52 -7.17
C GLU A 298 7.44 -9.49 -7.73
N ARG A 299 7.26 -10.11 -8.91
CA ARG A 299 5.98 -10.10 -9.64
C ARG A 299 4.94 -11.05 -9.09
N GLN A 300 5.35 -12.16 -8.47
CA GLN A 300 4.42 -13.16 -7.98
C GLN A 300 3.69 -12.71 -6.71
N GLN A 301 4.34 -11.89 -5.89
CA GLN A 301 3.81 -11.42 -4.60
C GLN A 301 3.39 -9.95 -4.61
N THR A 302 3.63 -9.23 -5.71
CA THR A 302 3.30 -7.81 -5.87
C THR A 302 4.00 -6.88 -4.87
N VAL A 303 5.27 -7.17 -4.59
CA VAL A 303 6.09 -6.42 -3.62
C VAL A 303 7.48 -6.09 -4.15
N TYR A 304 8.06 -5.02 -3.62
CA TYR A 304 9.50 -4.85 -3.58
C TYR A 304 10.03 -5.55 -2.34
N HIS A 305 10.95 -6.48 -2.54
CA HIS A 305 11.69 -7.11 -1.47
C HIS A 305 12.98 -6.31 -1.24
N VAL A 306 13.05 -5.61 -0.11
CA VAL A 306 14.08 -4.60 0.17
C VAL A 306 14.90 -5.02 1.39
N THR A 307 16.22 -5.14 1.22
CA THR A 307 17.16 -5.46 2.29
C THR A 307 18.15 -4.31 2.48
N VAL A 308 18.50 -3.99 3.74
CA VAL A 308 19.52 -2.97 4.05
C VAL A 308 20.84 -3.28 3.34
N GLY A 309 21.40 -2.28 2.66
CA GLY A 309 22.65 -2.41 1.91
C GLY A 309 23.90 -2.18 2.76
N ARG A 310 23.86 -1.34 3.78
CA ARG A 310 25.01 -1.09 4.66
C ARG A 310 24.53 -0.56 6.01
N ALA A 311 25.40 -0.62 7.02
CA ALA A 311 25.15 0.04 8.29
C ALA A 311 24.91 1.54 8.10
N MET A 312 23.98 2.12 8.85
CA MET A 312 23.54 3.52 8.72
C MET A 312 23.76 4.33 9.99
#